data_AF-A0A537H039-F1
#
_entry.id   AF-A0A537H039-F1
#
_cell.length_a   1.000
_cell.length_b   1.000
_cell.length_c   1.000
_cell.angle_alpha   90.00
_cell.angle_beta   90.00
_cell.angle_gamma   90.00
#
_symmetry.space_group_name_H-M   'P 1'
#
loop_
_entity.id
_entity.type
_entity.pdbx_description
1 polymer ?
#
loop_
_entity_poly.entity_id
_entity_poly.type
_entity_poly.pdbx_seq_one_letter_code
_entity_poly.pdbx_strand_id
1 'polypeptide(L)'
;MMIRPFLYDFKRTITSTSVLILIGIILLISLAIIPFTTPIVSSFRGSGSDILYYRDPGAYHFIVFSSDQYGQPLQGTKISMSLSGVKTYANATTTNSEGYAFITLSAPNGTYTLAVNETNGANMASFGWYMFASPIGEPQFSIGSPISTVQDRANASKRDVQTFYAALYGAKPSGYSIRYKVAATSPPPPYKDSTPYTKDQMDFLGNLTNYRQVFDPAIADGLPGTTSVWFELFAPNGTAVSGTEIPVFELRQQQFRPEATNIASSFFSTILSFFMPLAAILGAYSSYGKDRLTGVLESILARPISRRGLAISRFLSTLTALAVAAIVSVGLVDLVLNEVVGSVLPQDYALAIISGLVVEIAAFTGLVFLLSHLVKSTGVLLGISIVLFVVLDFFWGLIIFLLTLLLGGTSGSAVALEATLVSYYANPAQFLQLINVYVFQSSSGTTLQSSNYGVTLPAIVLDGFLWVILPFLAFMYLAVKRD
;
A
#
# COMPACT_ATOMS: atom_id res chain seq x y z
N MET A 1 46.79 -21.35 -6.35
CA MET A 1 47.15 -20.43 -7.46
C MET A 1 45.92 -19.87 -8.23
N MET A 2 44.72 -19.81 -7.63
CA MET A 2 43.46 -19.39 -8.31
C MET A 2 43.15 -17.89 -8.23
N ILE A 3 43.85 -17.14 -7.38
CA ILE A 3 43.50 -15.73 -7.06
C ILE A 3 43.74 -14.78 -8.24
N ARG A 4 44.85 -14.92 -8.99
CA ARG A 4 45.15 -14.01 -10.10
C ARG A 4 44.17 -14.12 -11.27
N PRO A 5 43.80 -15.33 -11.75
CA PRO A 5 42.76 -15.48 -12.77
C PRO A 5 41.41 -14.93 -12.34
N PHE A 6 41.00 -15.23 -11.10
CA PHE A 6 39.75 -14.72 -10.55
C PHE A 6 39.72 -13.19 -10.49
N LEU A 7 40.76 -12.54 -9.95
CA LEU A 7 40.80 -11.07 -9.88
C LEU A 7 40.80 -10.42 -11.26
N TYR A 8 41.47 -11.04 -12.24
CA TYR A 8 41.46 -10.57 -13.62
C TYR A 8 40.05 -10.66 -14.22
N ASP A 9 39.39 -11.81 -14.08
CA ASP A 9 38.04 -12.02 -14.61
C ASP A 9 37.01 -11.17 -13.87
N PHE A 10 37.12 -11.03 -12.55
CA PHE A 10 36.30 -10.13 -11.74
C PHE A 10 36.44 -8.68 -12.20
N LYS A 11 37.68 -8.18 -12.31
CA LYS A 11 37.94 -6.83 -12.82
C LYS A 11 37.35 -6.65 -14.22
N ARG A 12 37.57 -7.61 -15.12
CA ARG A 12 37.01 -7.59 -16.48
C ARG A 12 35.49 -7.51 -16.44
N THR A 13 34.83 -8.32 -15.62
CA THR A 13 33.37 -8.35 -15.49
C THR A 13 32.82 -7.03 -14.95
N ILE A 14 33.36 -6.49 -13.86
CA ILE A 14 32.86 -5.22 -13.29
C ILE A 14 33.11 -4.02 -14.22
N THR A 15 34.14 -4.07 -15.06
CA THR A 15 34.44 -3.01 -16.04
C THR A 15 33.72 -3.19 -17.38
N SER A 16 33.01 -4.31 -17.58
CA SER A 16 32.25 -4.55 -18.81
C SER A 16 31.13 -3.52 -18.95
N THR A 17 31.02 -2.87 -20.11
CA THR A 17 29.98 -1.87 -20.38
C THR A 17 28.58 -2.41 -20.09
N SER A 18 28.31 -3.67 -20.46
CA SER A 18 27.00 -4.31 -20.20
C SER A 18 26.72 -4.47 -18.71
N VAL A 19 27.72 -4.87 -17.93
CA VAL A 19 27.59 -5.04 -16.48
C VAL A 19 27.47 -3.69 -15.79
N LEU A 20 28.24 -2.69 -16.21
CA LEU A 20 28.15 -1.32 -15.68
C LEU A 20 26.79 -0.67 -15.93
N ILE A 21 26.25 -0.79 -17.15
CA ILE A 21 24.90 -0.30 -17.47
C ILE A 21 23.88 -0.96 -16.55
N LEU A 22 24.02 -2.27 -16.34
CA LEU A 22 23.09 -3.03 -15.55
C LEU A 22 23.16 -2.71 -14.06
N ILE A 23 24.37 -2.58 -13.50
CA ILE A 23 24.57 -2.08 -12.13
C ILE A 23 23.97 -0.68 -12.01
N GLY A 24 24.23 0.21 -12.97
CA GLY A 24 23.66 1.55 -13.00
C GLY A 24 22.13 1.55 -12.97
N ILE A 25 21.49 0.68 -13.76
CA ILE A 25 20.02 0.52 -13.78
C ILE A 25 19.51 0.04 -12.41
N ILE A 26 20.13 -0.99 -11.82
CA ILE A 26 19.74 -1.50 -10.49
C ILE A 26 19.82 -0.37 -9.45
N LEU A 27 20.91 0.38 -9.43
CA LEU A 27 21.09 1.46 -8.46
C LEU A 27 20.10 2.62 -8.69
N LEU A 28 19.84 3.00 -9.95
CA LEU A 28 18.86 4.04 -10.30
C LEU A 28 17.44 3.65 -9.89
N ILE A 29 17.07 2.39 -10.11
CA ILE A 29 15.76 1.87 -9.71
C ILE A 29 15.61 1.83 -8.19
N SER A 30 16.68 1.49 -7.46
CA SER A 30 16.70 1.55 -5.99
C SER A 30 16.52 2.96 -5.43
N LEU A 31 17.01 3.98 -6.13
CA LEU A 31 16.74 5.38 -5.78
C LEU A 31 15.28 5.79 -6.12
N ALA A 32 14.63 5.10 -7.04
CA ALA A 32 13.25 5.36 -7.43
C ALA A 32 12.21 4.80 -6.44
N ILE A 33 12.61 4.33 -5.25
CA ILE A 33 11.68 3.89 -4.20
C ILE A 33 10.88 5.04 -3.57
N ILE A 34 11.33 6.29 -3.75
CA ILE A 34 10.74 7.52 -3.16
C ILE A 34 9.21 7.64 -3.36
N PRO A 35 8.64 7.42 -4.58
CA PRO A 35 7.19 7.51 -4.79
C PRO A 35 6.41 6.41 -4.07
N PHE A 36 7.04 5.27 -3.74
CA PHE A 36 6.43 4.18 -2.97
C PHE A 36 6.49 4.44 -1.47
N THR A 37 7.45 5.26 -1.01
CA THR A 37 7.63 5.62 0.41
C THR A 37 6.82 6.85 0.85
N THR A 38 6.33 7.67 -0.08
CA THR A 38 5.38 8.73 0.30
C THR A 38 4.11 8.03 0.73
N PRO A 39 3.74 8.09 2.03
CA PRO A 39 2.54 7.42 2.47
C PRO A 39 1.40 8.03 1.65
N ILE A 40 0.63 7.18 0.98
CA ILE A 40 -0.62 7.54 0.32
C ILE A 40 -1.60 7.88 1.46
N VAL A 41 -1.34 8.96 2.20
CA VAL A 41 -2.26 9.53 3.19
C VAL A 41 -3.09 10.55 2.45
N SER A 42 -4.02 10.02 1.69
CA SER A 42 -5.36 10.56 1.49
C SER A 42 -5.97 9.69 0.42
N SER A 43 -6.36 8.48 0.82
CA SER A 43 -7.52 7.92 0.13
C SER A 43 -8.60 8.99 0.24
N PHE A 44 -9.00 9.52 -0.92
CA PHE A 44 -10.19 10.32 -1.08
C PHE A 44 -11.37 9.42 -0.70
N ARG A 45 -11.55 9.12 0.60
CA ARG A 45 -12.84 8.71 1.13
C ARG A 45 -13.66 9.98 0.99
N GLY A 46 -14.44 10.06 -0.09
CA GLY A 46 -15.21 11.24 -0.44
C GLY A 46 -15.81 11.85 0.83
N SER A 47 -15.33 13.03 1.18
CA SER A 47 -16.01 13.87 2.15
C SER A 47 -17.35 14.20 1.50
N GLY A 48 -18.35 13.38 1.80
CA GLY A 48 -19.72 13.70 1.43
C GLY A 48 -20.07 15.03 2.07
N SER A 49 -20.82 15.86 1.37
CA SER A 49 -21.37 17.06 1.99
C SER A 49 -22.22 16.68 3.21
N ASP A 50 -22.09 17.43 4.30
CA ASP A 50 -23.02 17.35 5.42
C ASP A 50 -24.31 18.08 5.02
N ILE A 51 -25.47 17.47 5.30
CA ILE A 51 -26.76 17.98 4.84
C ILE A 51 -27.74 18.05 6.00
N LEU A 52 -28.09 19.28 6.34
CA LEU A 52 -29.13 19.62 7.28
C LEU A 52 -30.34 20.15 6.51
N TYR A 53 -31.53 19.86 6.99
CA TYR A 53 -32.75 20.45 6.46
C TYR A 53 -33.68 20.90 7.57
N TYR A 54 -34.56 21.84 7.25
CA TYR A 54 -35.71 22.18 8.07
C TYR A 54 -36.92 22.40 7.15
N ARG A 55 -38.11 22.43 7.74
CA ARG A 55 -39.36 22.55 7.00
C ARG A 55 -40.12 23.82 7.37
N ASP A 56 -40.62 24.49 6.35
CA ASP A 56 -41.67 25.52 6.46
C ASP A 56 -43.02 24.92 5.99
N PRO A 57 -44.18 25.59 6.22
CA PRO A 57 -45.49 25.01 5.89
C PRO A 57 -45.62 24.43 4.46
N GLY A 58 -44.91 24.97 3.47
CA GLY A 58 -44.98 24.56 2.07
C GLY A 58 -43.67 24.13 1.39
N ALA A 59 -42.54 24.05 2.10
CA ALA A 59 -41.26 23.70 1.49
C ALA A 59 -40.28 23.06 2.48
N TYR A 60 -39.34 22.28 1.93
CA TYR A 60 -38.14 21.82 2.62
C TYR A 60 -36.96 22.68 2.20
N HIS A 61 -36.19 23.15 3.18
CA HIS A 61 -35.00 23.96 3.00
C HIS A 61 -33.79 23.16 3.44
N PHE A 62 -32.82 22.99 2.55
CA PHE A 62 -31.59 22.25 2.77
C PHE A 62 -30.42 23.22 2.87
N ILE A 63 -29.57 22.99 3.87
CA ILE A 63 -28.27 23.63 4.04
C ILE A 63 -27.23 22.52 3.86
N VAL A 64 -26.41 22.68 2.84
CA VAL A 64 -25.39 21.71 2.44
C VAL A 64 -24.03 22.34 2.72
N PHE A 65 -23.14 21.60 3.36
CA PHE A 65 -21.76 22.02 3.56
C PHE A 65 -20.81 21.03 2.87
N SER A 66 -20.14 21.48 1.81
CA SER A 66 -19.11 20.71 1.12
C SER A 66 -17.74 21.12 1.63
N SER A 67 -16.93 20.15 2.05
CA SER A 67 -15.58 20.40 2.57
C SER A 67 -14.58 19.34 2.16
N ASP A 68 -13.29 19.66 2.26
CA ASP A 68 -12.21 18.67 2.12
C ASP A 68 -12.00 17.86 3.42
N GLN A 69 -11.01 16.97 3.43
CA GLN A 69 -10.68 16.15 4.60
C GLN A 69 -10.19 16.95 5.83
N TYR A 70 -9.81 18.22 5.64
CA TYR A 70 -9.41 19.15 6.70
C TYR A 70 -10.58 20.07 7.12
N GLY A 71 -11.78 19.81 6.58
CA GLY A 71 -12.97 20.60 6.78
C GLY A 71 -12.96 21.96 6.07
N GLN A 72 -11.98 22.25 5.21
CA GLN A 72 -11.95 23.52 4.48
C GLN A 72 -13.09 23.59 3.46
N PRO A 73 -13.76 24.75 3.32
CA PRO A 73 -14.89 24.88 2.44
C PRO A 73 -14.51 24.65 0.97
N LEU A 74 -15.29 23.84 0.26
CA LEU A 74 -15.15 23.65 -1.18
C LEU A 74 -16.08 24.60 -1.93
N GLN A 75 -15.52 25.60 -2.60
CA GLN A 75 -16.27 26.57 -3.42
C GLN A 75 -16.57 26.01 -4.81
N GLY A 76 -17.75 26.31 -5.34
CA GLY A 76 -18.12 26.00 -6.73
C GLY A 76 -18.52 24.55 -6.98
N THR A 77 -18.66 23.75 -5.91
CA THR A 77 -19.20 22.39 -5.97
C THR A 77 -20.66 22.45 -6.42
N LYS A 78 -21.01 21.73 -7.48
CA LYS A 78 -22.39 21.62 -7.96
C LYS A 78 -23.13 20.60 -7.12
N ILE A 79 -24.24 21.02 -6.52
CA ILE A 79 -25.13 20.17 -5.71
C ILE A 79 -26.48 20.11 -6.40
N SER A 80 -26.92 18.91 -6.78
CA SER A 80 -28.26 18.66 -7.30
C SER A 80 -29.02 17.77 -6.33
N MET A 81 -30.22 18.17 -5.93
CA MET A 81 -31.07 17.42 -5.02
C MET A 81 -32.40 17.09 -5.65
N SER A 82 -32.94 15.92 -5.33
CA SER A 82 -34.32 15.57 -5.64
C SER A 82 -35.00 14.82 -4.50
N LEU A 83 -36.22 15.23 -4.14
CA LEU A 83 -37.13 14.48 -3.30
C LEU A 83 -38.09 13.69 -4.18
N SER A 84 -38.03 12.37 -4.09
CA SER A 84 -38.90 11.45 -4.84
C SER A 84 -39.96 10.86 -3.92
N GLY A 85 -41.22 11.15 -4.24
CA GLY A 85 -42.42 10.55 -3.64
C GLY A 85 -43.45 10.26 -4.72
N VAL A 86 -44.71 10.68 -4.53
CA VAL A 86 -45.74 10.63 -5.61
C VAL A 86 -45.37 11.55 -6.78
N LYS A 87 -44.71 12.67 -6.47
CA LYS A 87 -44.13 13.61 -7.43
C LYS A 87 -42.67 13.83 -7.06
N THR A 88 -41.82 14.06 -8.06
CA THR A 88 -40.41 14.41 -7.85
C THR A 88 -40.26 15.92 -7.81
N TYR A 89 -39.57 16.41 -6.78
CA TYR A 89 -39.19 17.82 -6.62
C TYR A 89 -37.68 17.89 -6.70
N ALA A 90 -37.13 18.62 -7.66
CA ALA A 90 -35.68 18.70 -7.85
C ALA A 90 -35.22 20.14 -8.02
N ASN A 91 -34.02 20.42 -7.54
CA ASN A 91 -33.36 21.71 -7.68
C ASN A 91 -31.84 21.51 -7.58
N ALA A 92 -31.07 22.42 -8.16
CA ALA A 92 -29.61 22.37 -8.14
C ALA A 92 -29.03 23.77 -7.92
N THR A 93 -27.88 23.81 -7.23
CA THR A 93 -27.14 25.04 -6.97
C THR A 93 -25.64 24.74 -6.87
N THR A 94 -24.84 25.77 -6.60
CA THR A 94 -23.42 25.64 -6.33
C THR A 94 -23.07 26.18 -4.95
N THR A 95 -22.06 25.59 -4.31
CA THR A 95 -21.55 26.10 -3.04
C THR A 95 -20.91 27.49 -3.20
N ASN A 96 -21.11 28.34 -2.19
CA ASN A 96 -20.50 29.67 -2.10
C ASN A 96 -19.03 29.59 -1.62
N SER A 97 -18.38 30.74 -1.39
CA SER A 97 -17.00 30.81 -0.90
C SER A 97 -16.80 30.22 0.52
N GLU A 98 -17.88 30.08 1.29
CA GLU A 98 -17.88 29.42 2.60
C GLU A 98 -18.24 27.93 2.51
N GLY A 99 -18.36 27.37 1.29
CA GLY A 99 -18.67 25.94 1.08
C GLY A 99 -20.14 25.58 1.28
N TYR A 100 -21.02 26.57 1.45
CA TYR A 100 -22.45 26.32 1.67
C TYR A 100 -23.26 26.39 0.39
N ALA A 101 -24.23 25.49 0.26
CA ALA A 101 -25.30 25.54 -0.73
C ALA A 101 -26.67 25.51 -0.02
N PHE A 102 -27.54 26.44 -0.38
CA PHE A 102 -28.90 26.54 0.13
C PHE A 102 -29.88 26.13 -0.96
N ILE A 103 -30.66 25.08 -0.72
CA ILE A 103 -31.59 24.51 -1.71
C ILE A 103 -32.99 24.49 -1.11
N THR A 104 -33.98 25.01 -1.84
CA THR A 104 -35.39 24.94 -1.44
C THR A 104 -36.15 24.04 -2.41
N LEU A 105 -36.91 23.10 -1.86
CA LEU A 105 -37.80 22.21 -2.60
C LEU A 105 -39.23 22.39 -2.10
N SER A 106 -40.11 22.94 -2.94
CA SER A 106 -41.53 23.18 -2.63
C SER A 106 -42.34 21.88 -2.63
N ALA A 107 -42.11 21.04 -1.63
CA ALA A 107 -42.79 19.77 -1.42
C ALA A 107 -43.68 19.83 -0.17
N PRO A 108 -44.91 19.25 -0.20
CA PRO A 108 -45.76 19.16 0.98
C PRO A 108 -45.14 18.24 2.04
N ASN A 109 -45.61 18.33 3.29
CA ASN A 109 -45.14 17.43 4.35
C ASN A 109 -45.38 15.97 3.96
N GLY A 110 -44.35 15.14 4.05
CA GLY A 110 -44.49 13.73 3.70
C GLY A 110 -43.19 12.97 3.83
N THR A 111 -43.26 11.70 3.43
CA THR A 111 -42.10 10.81 3.36
C THR A 111 -41.56 10.82 1.93
N TYR A 112 -40.25 10.98 1.80
CA TYR A 112 -39.56 11.08 0.51
C TYR A 112 -38.27 10.28 0.52
N THR A 113 -37.81 9.90 -0.67
CA THR A 113 -36.42 9.52 -0.89
C THR A 113 -35.67 10.75 -1.40
N LEU A 114 -34.73 11.26 -0.61
CA LEU A 114 -33.79 12.30 -1.01
C LEU A 114 -32.64 11.67 -1.80
N ALA A 115 -32.43 12.13 -3.03
CA ALA A 115 -31.22 11.85 -3.80
C ALA A 115 -30.39 13.12 -3.93
N VAL A 116 -29.08 13.01 -3.71
CA VAL A 116 -28.13 14.13 -3.77
C VAL A 116 -26.99 13.75 -4.70
N ASN A 117 -26.73 14.57 -5.71
CA ASN A 117 -25.58 14.45 -6.60
C ASN A 117 -24.66 15.65 -6.40
N GLU A 118 -23.43 15.37 -6.07
CA GLU A 118 -22.37 16.35 -5.84
C GLU A 118 -21.31 16.20 -6.95
N THR A 119 -20.86 17.32 -7.52
CA THR A 119 -19.80 17.32 -8.54
C THR A 119 -18.84 18.47 -8.30
N ASN A 120 -17.56 18.13 -8.15
CA ASN A 120 -16.45 19.08 -8.02
C ASN A 120 -15.33 18.70 -8.99
N GLY A 121 -15.22 19.43 -10.11
CA GLY A 121 -14.31 19.07 -11.19
C GLY A 121 -14.67 17.72 -11.81
N ALA A 122 -13.71 16.78 -11.80
CA ALA A 122 -13.91 15.41 -12.29
C ALA A 122 -14.47 14.45 -11.22
N ASN A 123 -14.55 14.88 -9.96
CA ASN A 123 -15.06 14.05 -8.87
C ASN A 123 -16.58 14.17 -8.80
N MET A 124 -17.27 13.02 -8.71
CA MET A 124 -18.72 12.94 -8.57
C MET A 124 -19.08 11.99 -7.43
N ALA A 125 -20.02 12.41 -6.58
CA ALA A 125 -20.58 11.59 -5.51
C ALA A 125 -22.12 11.61 -5.58
N SER A 126 -22.76 10.50 -5.25
CA SER A 126 -24.21 10.37 -5.23
C SER A 126 -24.66 9.66 -3.96
N PHE A 127 -25.69 10.20 -3.30
CA PHE A 127 -26.21 9.71 -2.03
C PHE A 127 -27.74 9.62 -2.07
N GLY A 128 -28.31 8.67 -1.33
CA GLY A 128 -29.77 8.45 -1.28
C GLY A 128 -30.27 8.13 0.12
N TRP A 129 -31.14 8.97 0.70
CA TRP A 129 -31.61 8.85 2.08
C TRP A 129 -33.14 8.91 2.18
N TYR A 130 -33.71 8.23 3.18
CA TYR A 130 -35.13 8.35 3.50
C TYR A 130 -35.36 9.56 4.40
N MET A 131 -36.29 10.42 4.00
CA MET A 131 -36.77 11.54 4.80
C MET A 131 -38.20 11.26 5.25
N PHE A 132 -38.47 11.49 6.53
CA PHE A 132 -39.80 11.39 7.11
C PHE A 132 -40.45 12.78 7.24
N ALA A 133 -41.75 12.80 7.53
CA ALA A 133 -42.44 14.03 7.90
C ALA A 133 -41.74 14.67 9.10
N SER A 134 -41.43 15.96 9.01
CA SER A 134 -40.64 16.69 10.00
C SER A 134 -41.44 17.86 10.58
N PRO A 135 -41.26 18.19 11.87
CA PRO A 135 -41.84 19.39 12.49
C PRO A 135 -41.42 20.67 11.76
N ILE A 136 -42.25 21.71 11.86
CA ILE A 136 -41.96 23.00 11.25
C ILE A 136 -40.83 23.69 12.02
N GLY A 137 -39.85 24.23 11.30
CA GLY A 137 -38.74 25.01 11.84
C GLY A 137 -37.66 24.21 12.55
N GLU A 138 -37.87 22.93 12.84
CA GLU A 138 -36.85 22.12 13.53
C GLU A 138 -35.79 21.59 12.55
N PRO A 139 -34.50 21.86 12.80
CA PRO A 139 -33.40 21.35 11.98
C PRO A 139 -33.24 19.84 12.18
N GLN A 140 -33.07 19.12 11.07
CA GLN A 140 -32.89 17.68 11.00
C GLN A 140 -31.70 17.34 10.10
N PHE A 141 -31.01 16.25 10.37
CA PHE A 141 -29.89 15.79 9.54
C PHE A 141 -30.37 14.73 8.56
N SER A 142 -30.06 14.91 7.28
CA SER A 142 -30.27 13.88 6.26
C SER A 142 -29.01 13.06 6.05
N ILE A 143 -27.87 13.71 5.89
CA ILE A 143 -26.58 13.07 5.58
C ILE A 143 -25.53 13.71 6.49
N GLY A 144 -24.65 12.87 7.04
CA GLY A 144 -23.61 13.29 7.97
C GLY A 144 -24.09 13.32 9.41
N SER A 145 -23.31 14.01 10.25
CA SER A 145 -23.57 14.16 11.68
C SER A 145 -23.34 15.63 12.08
N PRO A 146 -24.13 16.18 13.03
CA PRO A 146 -23.90 17.52 13.56
C PRO A 146 -22.50 17.72 14.12
N ILE A 147 -21.88 16.64 14.59
CA ILE A 147 -20.52 16.62 15.11
C ILE A 147 -19.76 15.48 14.40
N SER A 148 -18.66 15.83 13.76
CA SER A 148 -17.80 14.92 13.01
C SER A 148 -16.32 15.26 13.23
N THR A 149 -15.41 14.43 12.71
CA THR A 149 -13.96 14.67 12.80
C THR A 149 -13.38 15.06 11.46
N VAL A 150 -12.38 15.94 11.48
CA VAL A 150 -11.59 16.35 10.30
C VAL A 150 -10.11 16.23 10.60
N GLN A 151 -9.28 16.04 9.58
CA GLN A 151 -7.83 15.96 9.74
C GLN A 151 -7.24 17.33 10.10
N ASP A 152 -6.41 17.37 11.14
CA ASP A 152 -5.64 18.57 11.47
C ASP A 152 -4.62 18.83 10.35
N ARG A 153 -4.56 20.09 9.89
CA ARG A 153 -3.73 20.50 8.75
C ARG A 153 -2.23 20.48 9.05
N ALA A 154 -1.86 20.72 10.29
CA ALA A 154 -0.47 20.71 10.75
C ALA A 154 -0.03 19.33 11.23
N ASN A 155 -0.97 18.47 11.65
CA ASN A 155 -0.68 17.15 12.18
C ASN A 155 -1.65 16.09 11.67
N ALA A 156 -1.21 15.27 10.70
CA ALA A 156 -1.99 14.19 10.13
C ALA A 156 -2.42 13.09 11.13
N SER A 157 -1.77 12.99 12.29
CA SER A 157 -2.12 12.04 13.36
C SER A 157 -3.27 12.51 14.24
N LYS A 158 -3.63 13.78 14.11
CA LYS A 158 -4.64 14.43 14.92
C LYS A 158 -5.90 14.63 14.09
N ARG A 159 -7.06 14.50 14.75
CA ARG A 159 -8.32 14.98 14.22
C ARG A 159 -8.85 16.12 15.08
N ASP A 160 -9.29 17.15 14.41
CA ASP A 160 -10.08 18.22 15.00
C ASP A 160 -11.56 17.87 14.88
N VAL A 161 -12.39 18.58 15.63
CA VAL A 161 -13.83 18.33 15.71
C VAL A 161 -14.54 19.37 14.88
N GLN A 162 -15.21 18.94 13.82
CA GLN A 162 -16.10 19.78 13.03
C GLN A 162 -17.51 19.69 13.59
N THR A 163 -18.14 20.85 13.78
CA THR A 163 -19.57 20.93 14.04
C THR A 163 -20.24 21.61 12.87
N PHE A 164 -21.32 21.04 12.37
CA PHE A 164 -22.20 21.64 11.37
C PHE A 164 -23.64 21.61 11.89
N TYR A 165 -24.25 22.77 12.12
CA TYR A 165 -25.59 22.88 12.68
C TYR A 165 -26.26 24.22 12.32
N ALA A 166 -27.59 24.23 12.26
CA ALA A 166 -28.40 25.43 12.10
C ALA A 166 -29.46 25.50 13.20
N ALA A 167 -29.78 26.70 13.68
CA ALA A 167 -30.85 26.90 14.65
C ALA A 167 -32.24 26.79 13.99
N LEU A 168 -33.30 27.07 14.76
CA LEU A 168 -34.68 27.04 14.26
C LEU A 168 -34.82 27.86 12.96
N TYR A 169 -35.60 27.31 12.02
CA TYR A 169 -35.83 27.86 10.69
C TYR A 169 -34.54 28.10 9.89
N GLY A 170 -33.52 27.28 10.13
CA GLY A 170 -32.24 27.39 9.44
C GLY A 170 -31.45 28.63 9.79
N ALA A 171 -31.79 29.33 10.89
CA ALA A 171 -31.06 30.50 11.31
C ALA A 171 -29.61 30.13 11.69
N LYS A 172 -28.70 31.08 11.48
CA LYS A 172 -27.30 30.93 11.91
C LYS A 172 -27.28 30.72 13.43
N PRO A 173 -26.61 29.67 13.93
CA PRO A 173 -26.61 29.38 15.36
C PRO A 173 -25.94 30.52 16.13
N SER A 174 -26.60 30.98 17.20
CA SER A 174 -26.10 32.02 18.10
C SER A 174 -26.29 31.58 19.54
N GLY A 175 -25.24 31.62 20.36
CA GLY A 175 -25.24 31.17 21.76
C GLY A 175 -25.21 29.66 21.96
N TYR A 176 -25.05 28.87 20.89
CA TYR A 176 -24.84 27.44 20.98
C TYR A 176 -23.38 27.16 21.38
N SER A 177 -23.17 26.16 22.25
CA SER A 177 -21.84 25.79 22.73
C SER A 177 -21.57 24.31 22.53
N ILE A 178 -20.37 23.97 22.04
CA ILE A 178 -19.85 22.60 22.04
C ILE A 178 -19.07 22.37 23.33
N ARG A 179 -19.31 21.21 23.93
CA ARG A 179 -18.58 20.72 25.10
C ARG A 179 -18.13 19.29 24.87
N TYR A 180 -17.13 18.85 25.62
CA TYR A 180 -16.64 17.49 25.54
C TYR A 180 -16.35 16.88 26.91
N LYS A 181 -16.34 15.56 26.99
CA LYS A 181 -15.93 14.81 28.17
C LYS A 181 -15.19 13.54 27.80
N VAL A 182 -14.03 13.35 28.39
CA VAL A 182 -13.25 12.12 28.24
C VAL A 182 -13.74 11.10 29.27
N ALA A 183 -14.13 9.90 28.82
CA ALA A 183 -14.61 8.83 29.68
C ALA A 183 -14.13 7.45 29.21
N ALA A 184 -13.85 6.55 30.15
CA ALA A 184 -13.54 5.15 29.83
C ALA A 184 -14.81 4.45 29.30
N THR A 185 -14.71 3.73 28.19
CA THR A 185 -15.85 2.98 27.64
C THR A 185 -16.17 1.78 28.53
N SER A 186 -17.27 1.87 29.28
CA SER A 186 -18.25 0.79 29.54
C SER A 186 -18.87 0.85 30.95
N PRO A 187 -20.20 0.69 31.08
CA PRO A 187 -21.23 0.83 30.05
C PRO A 187 -21.78 2.26 30.01
N PRO A 188 -22.33 2.72 28.87
CA PRO A 188 -23.17 3.91 28.87
C PRO A 188 -24.38 3.69 29.80
N PRO A 189 -24.87 4.72 30.52
CA PRO A 189 -26.16 4.62 31.19
C PRO A 189 -27.24 4.24 30.17
N PRO A 190 -28.26 3.44 30.56
CA PRO A 190 -29.27 2.93 29.65
C PRO A 190 -29.89 4.06 28.81
N TYR A 191 -29.73 3.96 27.50
CA TYR A 191 -30.12 4.93 26.50
C TYR A 191 -31.64 5.09 26.47
N LYS A 192 -32.14 6.14 27.12
CA LYS A 192 -33.47 6.71 26.90
C LYS A 192 -33.36 8.23 27.01
N ASP A 193 -33.32 8.87 25.85
CA ASP A 193 -33.74 10.25 25.63
C ASP A 193 -32.96 11.38 26.34
N SER A 194 -31.75 11.15 26.85
CA SER A 194 -30.92 12.23 27.38
C SER A 194 -29.44 11.96 27.16
N THR A 195 -28.69 13.02 26.89
CA THR A 195 -27.24 12.98 26.83
C THR A 195 -26.65 12.38 28.11
N PRO A 196 -25.58 11.56 28.04
CA PRO A 196 -25.03 10.90 29.22
C PRO A 196 -24.46 11.89 30.23
N TYR A 197 -24.18 13.13 29.81
CA TYR A 197 -23.64 14.17 30.65
C TYR A 197 -24.47 15.45 30.58
N THR A 198 -24.58 16.14 31.71
CA THR A 198 -25.15 17.49 31.75
C THR A 198 -24.10 18.50 31.31
N LYS A 199 -24.54 19.70 30.90
CA LYS A 199 -23.66 20.81 30.51
C LYS A 199 -22.52 21.05 31.51
N ASP A 200 -22.81 20.98 32.81
CA ASP A 200 -21.86 21.25 33.89
C ASP A 200 -20.86 20.12 34.15
N GLN A 201 -21.13 18.92 33.61
CA GLN A 201 -20.25 17.76 33.74
C GLN A 201 -19.23 17.64 32.60
N MET A 202 -19.26 18.56 31.64
CA MET A 202 -18.45 18.57 30.42
C MET A 202 -17.59 19.83 30.32
N ASP A 203 -16.41 19.69 29.74
CA ASP A 203 -15.47 20.77 29.50
C ASP A 203 -15.90 21.61 28.29
N PHE A 204 -15.76 22.93 28.41
CA PHE A 204 -16.12 23.85 27.34
C PHE A 204 -15.10 23.80 26.19
N LEU A 205 -15.57 23.51 24.98
CA LEU A 205 -14.73 23.48 23.78
C LEU A 205 -14.78 24.81 23.03
N GLY A 206 -15.98 25.37 22.85
CA GLY A 206 -16.16 26.63 22.15
C GLY A 206 -17.61 26.96 21.82
N ASN A 207 -17.85 28.19 21.37
CA ASN A 207 -19.17 28.62 20.89
C ASN A 207 -19.24 28.47 19.37
N LEU A 208 -20.41 28.03 18.90
CA LEU A 208 -20.71 27.97 17.48
C LEU A 208 -21.16 29.35 17.02
N THR A 209 -20.33 29.97 16.16
CA THR A 209 -20.56 31.33 15.64
C THR A 209 -20.98 31.35 14.18
N ASN A 210 -20.93 30.20 13.50
CA ASN A 210 -21.38 30.00 12.13
C ASN A 210 -22.04 28.63 11.96
N TYR A 211 -22.67 28.35 10.83
CA TYR A 211 -23.27 27.04 10.57
C TYR A 211 -22.25 25.92 10.74
N ARG A 212 -20.98 26.18 10.40
CA ARG A 212 -19.86 25.26 10.60
C ARG A 212 -18.72 25.91 11.36
N GLN A 213 -18.10 25.15 12.25
CA GLN A 213 -16.88 25.53 12.93
C GLN A 213 -16.03 24.30 13.25
N VAL A 214 -14.72 24.45 13.26
CA VAL A 214 -13.78 23.41 13.70
C VAL A 214 -13.14 23.83 15.01
N PHE A 215 -13.03 22.86 15.91
CA PHE A 215 -12.50 23.02 17.24
C PHE A 215 -11.35 22.04 17.47
N ASP A 216 -10.33 22.50 18.17
CA ASP A 216 -9.21 21.68 18.61
C ASP A 216 -9.42 21.27 20.07
N PRO A 217 -9.87 20.03 20.35
CA PRO A 217 -10.05 19.59 21.72
C PRO A 217 -8.70 19.29 22.39
N ALA A 218 -8.49 19.89 23.55
CA ALA A 218 -7.34 19.67 24.42
C ALA A 218 -7.44 18.29 25.12
N ILE A 219 -7.32 17.24 24.33
CA ILE A 219 -7.31 15.85 24.81
C ILE A 219 -5.86 15.46 25.10
N ALA A 220 -5.62 14.95 26.31
CA ALA A 220 -4.32 14.47 26.74
C ALA A 220 -3.81 13.33 25.84
N ASP A 221 -2.50 13.30 25.61
CA ASP A 221 -1.85 12.20 24.89
C ASP A 221 -1.75 10.95 25.78
N GLY A 222 -1.62 9.77 25.15
CA GLY A 222 -1.39 8.51 25.86
C GLY A 222 -2.60 7.91 26.58
N LEU A 223 -3.81 8.40 26.29
CA LEU A 223 -5.04 7.80 26.80
C LEU A 223 -5.21 6.34 26.29
N PRO A 224 -5.74 5.42 27.12
CA PRO A 224 -6.00 4.05 26.70
C PRO A 224 -6.92 3.99 25.48
N GLY A 225 -6.71 3.02 24.58
CA GLY A 225 -7.55 2.83 23.39
C GLY A 225 -9.02 2.49 23.68
N THR A 226 -9.35 2.15 24.93
CA THR A 226 -10.71 1.97 25.44
C THR A 226 -11.35 3.28 25.90
N THR A 227 -10.70 4.42 25.73
CA THR A 227 -11.24 5.72 26.11
C THR A 227 -12.00 6.33 24.95
N SER A 228 -13.16 6.91 25.23
CA SER A 228 -13.93 7.70 24.27
C SER A 228 -14.05 9.14 24.73
N VAL A 229 -14.28 10.02 23.77
CA VAL A 229 -14.60 11.43 24.03
C VAL A 229 -16.03 11.67 23.55
N TRP A 230 -16.86 12.08 24.49
CA TRP A 230 -18.24 12.48 24.23
C TRP A 230 -18.26 13.95 23.88
N PHE A 231 -18.78 14.30 22.72
CA PHE A 231 -19.00 15.67 22.30
C PHE A 231 -20.49 15.96 22.28
N GLU A 232 -20.89 17.10 22.83
CA GLU A 232 -22.28 17.52 22.88
C GLU A 232 -22.44 18.98 22.49
N LEU A 233 -23.48 19.23 21.67
CA LEU A 233 -23.95 20.54 21.28
C LEU A 233 -25.08 20.96 22.21
N PHE A 234 -24.91 22.08 22.90
CA PHE A 234 -25.91 22.66 23.78
C PHE A 234 -26.51 23.92 23.15
N ALA A 235 -27.84 24.04 23.23
CA ALA A 235 -28.57 25.26 22.92
C ALA A 235 -28.29 26.36 23.97
N PRO A 236 -28.64 27.63 23.68
CA PRO A 236 -28.40 28.75 24.61
C PRO A 236 -29.04 28.57 25.99
N ASN A 237 -30.18 27.88 26.05
CA ASN A 237 -30.89 27.53 27.29
C ASN A 237 -30.23 26.40 28.09
N GLY A 238 -29.13 25.82 27.59
CA GLY A 238 -28.40 24.72 28.22
C GLY A 238 -28.97 23.33 27.95
N THR A 239 -30.00 23.19 27.12
CA THR A 239 -30.51 21.88 26.70
C THR A 239 -29.57 21.27 25.66
N ALA A 240 -29.26 19.98 25.81
CA ALA A 240 -28.50 19.26 24.80
C ALA A 240 -29.34 19.06 23.53
N VAL A 241 -28.71 19.28 22.39
CA VAL A 241 -29.34 19.23 21.05
C VAL A 241 -28.88 17.99 20.30
N SER A 242 -27.59 17.68 20.38
CA SER A 242 -27.02 16.48 19.79
C SER A 242 -25.73 16.10 20.51
N GLY A 243 -25.40 14.82 20.50
CA GLY A 243 -24.15 14.31 21.01
C GLY A 243 -23.60 13.20 20.13
N THR A 244 -22.28 13.05 20.14
CA THR A 244 -21.58 11.94 19.49
C THR A 244 -20.47 11.42 20.39
N GLU A 245 -20.27 10.12 20.37
CA GLU A 245 -19.14 9.47 21.00
C GLU A 245 -18.08 9.22 19.94
N ILE A 246 -16.88 9.76 20.13
CA ILE A 246 -15.75 9.52 19.24
C ILE A 246 -14.66 8.80 20.06
N PRO A 247 -14.27 7.57 19.69
CA PRO A 247 -13.16 6.88 20.32
C PRO A 247 -11.87 7.70 20.25
N VAL A 248 -11.06 7.69 21.31
CA VAL A 248 -9.81 8.47 21.33
C VAL A 248 -8.86 8.07 20.20
N PHE A 249 -8.84 6.80 19.79
CA PHE A 249 -8.00 6.35 18.68
C PHE A 249 -8.38 6.98 17.33
N GLU A 250 -9.60 7.50 17.18
CA GLU A 250 -10.00 8.26 15.98
C GLU A 250 -9.51 9.71 16.05
N LEU A 251 -9.53 10.33 17.24
CA LEU A 251 -9.09 11.72 17.47
C LEU A 251 -7.57 11.87 17.50
N ARG A 252 -6.89 10.81 17.90
CA ARG A 252 -5.44 10.65 17.93
C ARG A 252 -5.15 9.35 17.19
N GLN A 253 -5.24 9.40 15.87
CA GLN A 253 -4.79 8.27 15.06
C GLN A 253 -3.31 8.08 15.35
N GLN A 254 -2.95 6.92 15.88
CA GLN A 254 -1.55 6.52 15.87
C GLN A 254 -1.10 6.64 14.42
N GLN A 255 -0.06 7.44 14.17
CA GLN A 255 0.54 7.48 12.84
C GLN A 255 0.94 6.04 12.54
N PHE A 256 0.21 5.39 11.64
CA PHE A 256 0.64 4.13 11.07
C PHE A 256 1.84 4.51 10.20
N ARG A 257 3.01 4.62 10.82
CA ARG A 257 4.26 4.78 10.10
C ARG A 257 4.38 3.51 9.29
N PRO A 258 4.34 3.57 7.95
CA PRO A 258 4.51 2.37 7.14
C PRO A 258 5.84 1.75 7.57
N GLU A 259 5.79 0.50 8.03
CA GLU A 259 7.01 -0.17 8.48
C GLU A 259 7.99 -0.22 7.31
N ALA A 260 9.24 0.17 7.55
CA ALA A 260 10.29 0.18 6.53
C ALA A 260 10.37 -1.20 5.82
N THR A 261 10.17 -2.28 6.58
CA THR A 261 10.15 -3.66 6.10
C THR A 261 9.03 -3.92 5.08
N ASN A 262 7.84 -3.32 5.23
CA ASN A 262 6.72 -3.50 4.29
C ASN A 262 6.94 -2.76 2.98
N ILE A 263 7.50 -1.55 3.04
CA ILE A 263 7.85 -0.80 1.83
C ILE A 263 8.99 -1.51 1.08
N ALA A 264 10.02 -1.91 1.83
CA ALA A 264 11.16 -2.62 1.31
C ALA A 264 10.78 -3.97 0.69
N SER A 265 9.92 -4.74 1.35
CA SER A 265 9.48 -6.04 0.82
C SER A 265 8.71 -5.90 -0.47
N SER A 266 7.82 -4.91 -0.58
CA SER A 266 7.13 -4.62 -1.84
C SER A 266 8.13 -4.31 -2.95
N PHE A 267 9.11 -3.43 -2.68
CA PHE A 267 10.14 -3.07 -3.66
C PHE A 267 11.02 -4.27 -4.06
N PHE A 268 11.54 -5.02 -3.09
CA PHE A 268 12.42 -6.17 -3.34
C PHE A 268 11.71 -7.28 -4.12
N SER A 269 10.45 -7.54 -3.81
CA SER A 269 9.70 -8.68 -4.33
C SER A 269 9.02 -8.43 -5.68
N THR A 270 8.92 -7.17 -6.10
CA THR A 270 8.29 -6.80 -7.38
C THR A 270 9.31 -6.25 -8.36
N ILE A 271 10.14 -5.30 -7.92
CA ILE A 271 11.05 -4.59 -8.79
C ILE A 271 12.39 -5.32 -8.84
N LEU A 272 13.06 -5.52 -7.69
CA LEU A 272 14.39 -6.14 -7.73
C LEU A 272 14.35 -7.62 -8.13
N SER A 273 13.38 -8.40 -7.66
CA SER A 273 13.18 -9.79 -8.10
C SER A 273 13.02 -9.93 -9.62
N PHE A 274 12.48 -8.91 -10.31
CA PHE A 274 12.37 -8.90 -11.76
C PHE A 274 13.73 -8.60 -12.44
N PHE A 275 14.46 -7.59 -11.96
CA PHE A 275 15.69 -7.14 -12.60
C PHE A 275 16.90 -8.05 -12.32
N MET A 276 16.91 -8.77 -11.20
CA MET A 276 18.08 -9.55 -10.75
C MET A 276 18.33 -10.84 -11.55
N PRO A 277 17.30 -11.62 -11.93
CA PRO A 277 17.44 -12.70 -12.92
C PRO A 277 17.91 -12.21 -14.29
N LEU A 278 17.36 -11.08 -14.78
CA LEU A 278 17.78 -10.47 -16.04
C LEU A 278 19.24 -10.04 -16.01
N ALA A 279 19.67 -9.48 -14.87
CA ALA A 279 21.05 -9.15 -14.59
C ALA A 279 21.98 -10.34 -14.66
N ALA A 280 21.60 -11.43 -14.02
CA ALA A 280 22.34 -12.69 -14.08
C ALA A 280 22.41 -13.22 -15.52
N ILE A 281 21.32 -13.18 -16.28
CA ILE A 281 21.30 -13.63 -17.69
C ILE A 281 22.27 -12.83 -18.55
N LEU A 282 22.21 -11.50 -18.50
CA LEU A 282 23.06 -10.62 -19.31
C LEU A 282 24.52 -10.68 -18.87
N GLY A 283 24.76 -10.70 -17.56
CA GLY A 283 26.09 -10.89 -16.98
C GLY A 283 26.71 -12.21 -17.41
N ALA A 284 25.95 -13.30 -17.30
CA ALA A 284 26.41 -14.63 -17.66
C ALA A 284 26.64 -14.81 -19.17
N TYR A 285 25.74 -14.27 -19.99
CA TYR A 285 25.88 -14.25 -21.44
C TYR A 285 27.14 -13.48 -21.87
N SER A 286 27.37 -12.28 -21.32
CA SER A 286 28.53 -11.46 -21.69
C SER A 286 29.85 -12.02 -21.16
N SER A 287 29.85 -12.63 -19.98
CA SER A 287 31.04 -13.16 -19.31
C SER A 287 31.52 -14.49 -19.88
N TYR A 288 30.60 -15.38 -20.28
CA TYR A 288 30.94 -16.74 -20.71
C TYR A 288 30.23 -17.15 -22.00
N GLY A 289 28.91 -17.02 -22.05
CA GLY A 289 28.10 -17.59 -23.13
C GLY A 289 28.50 -17.10 -24.53
N LYS A 290 28.74 -15.79 -24.67
CA LYS A 290 29.19 -15.16 -25.91
C LYS A 290 30.58 -15.64 -26.32
N ASP A 291 31.54 -15.64 -25.40
CA ASP A 291 32.92 -16.04 -25.68
C ASP A 291 32.99 -17.51 -26.12
N ARG A 292 32.18 -18.39 -25.53
CA ARG A 292 32.07 -19.80 -25.94
C ARG A 292 31.55 -19.93 -27.37
N LEU A 293 30.38 -19.35 -27.64
CA LEU A 293 29.66 -19.55 -28.89
C LEU A 293 30.31 -18.84 -30.09
N THR A 294 31.21 -17.90 -29.85
CA THR A 294 31.99 -17.21 -30.88
C THR A 294 33.37 -17.80 -31.11
N GLY A 295 33.75 -18.87 -30.39
CA GLY A 295 35.06 -19.52 -30.49
C GLY A 295 36.20 -18.76 -29.80
N VAL A 296 35.93 -17.60 -29.18
CA VAL A 296 36.94 -16.83 -28.42
C VAL A 296 37.54 -17.67 -27.28
N LEU A 297 36.73 -18.54 -26.67
CA LEU A 297 37.16 -19.40 -25.57
C LEU A 297 38.27 -20.39 -25.99
N GLU A 298 38.26 -20.87 -27.25
CA GLU A 298 39.29 -21.76 -27.80
C GLU A 298 40.65 -21.05 -27.89
N SER A 299 40.65 -19.78 -28.29
CA SER A 299 41.85 -18.94 -28.32
C SER A 299 42.46 -18.75 -26.92
N ILE A 300 41.62 -18.63 -25.89
CA ILE A 300 42.07 -18.48 -24.50
C ILE A 300 42.64 -19.80 -23.96
N LEU A 301 42.02 -20.93 -24.31
CA LEU A 301 42.44 -22.27 -23.90
C LEU A 301 43.73 -22.74 -24.59
N ALA A 302 44.19 -22.06 -25.65
CA ALA A 302 45.52 -22.30 -26.22
C ALA A 302 46.66 -21.92 -25.26
N ARG A 303 46.37 -21.13 -24.22
CA ARG A 303 47.29 -20.83 -23.12
C ARG A 303 47.25 -21.94 -22.08
N PRO A 304 48.29 -22.14 -21.25
CA PRO A 304 48.34 -23.22 -20.25
C PRO A 304 47.40 -22.94 -19.05
N ILE A 305 46.09 -22.98 -19.30
CA ILE A 305 45.01 -22.73 -18.34
C ILE A 305 44.04 -23.91 -18.43
N SER A 306 43.64 -24.48 -17.28
CA SER A 306 42.70 -25.60 -17.28
C SER A 306 41.27 -25.12 -17.60
N ARG A 307 40.53 -25.93 -18.36
CA ARG A 307 39.09 -25.67 -18.67
C ARG A 307 38.26 -25.51 -17.41
N ARG A 308 38.48 -26.39 -16.42
CA ARG A 308 37.85 -26.32 -15.09
C ARG A 308 38.16 -25.01 -14.39
N GLY A 309 39.43 -24.60 -14.37
CA GLY A 309 39.85 -23.37 -13.72
C GLY A 309 39.22 -22.14 -14.36
N LEU A 310 39.18 -22.08 -15.70
CA LEU A 310 38.55 -20.99 -16.43
C LEU A 310 37.04 -20.92 -16.18
N ALA A 311 36.35 -22.06 -16.23
CA ALA A 311 34.92 -22.17 -15.97
C ALA A 311 34.55 -21.68 -14.57
N ILE A 312 35.24 -22.17 -13.53
CA ILE A 312 35.03 -21.78 -12.13
C ILE A 312 35.33 -20.29 -11.95
N SER A 313 36.46 -19.81 -12.50
CA SER A 313 36.87 -18.41 -12.41
C SER A 313 35.80 -17.47 -12.95
N ARG A 314 35.29 -17.74 -14.17
CA ARG A 314 34.26 -16.90 -14.79
C ARG A 314 32.92 -16.96 -14.08
N PHE A 315 32.51 -18.14 -13.61
CA PHE A 315 31.28 -18.29 -12.84
C PHE A 315 31.34 -17.48 -11.55
N LEU A 316 32.37 -17.70 -10.73
CA LEU A 316 32.54 -16.99 -9.46
C LEU A 316 32.73 -15.48 -9.67
N SER A 317 33.48 -15.06 -10.70
CA SER A 317 33.68 -13.64 -10.99
C SER A 317 32.37 -12.94 -11.36
N THR A 318 31.50 -13.62 -12.12
CA THR A 318 30.18 -13.09 -12.50
C THR A 318 29.26 -13.01 -11.29
N LEU A 319 29.21 -14.09 -10.51
CA LEU A 319 28.43 -14.16 -9.28
C LEU A 319 28.86 -13.09 -8.29
N THR A 320 30.15 -12.95 -7.99
CA THR A 320 30.65 -11.95 -7.04
C THR A 320 30.40 -10.53 -7.53
N ALA A 321 30.57 -10.24 -8.82
CA ALA A 321 30.30 -8.91 -9.37
C ALA A 321 28.84 -8.49 -9.17
N LEU A 322 27.90 -9.38 -9.49
CA LEU A 322 26.47 -9.12 -9.35
C LEU A 322 26.02 -9.15 -7.87
N ALA A 323 26.60 -10.01 -7.04
CA ALA A 323 26.32 -10.04 -5.60
C ALA A 323 26.74 -8.73 -4.91
N VAL A 324 27.90 -8.16 -5.27
CA VAL A 324 28.31 -6.84 -4.75
C VAL A 324 27.30 -5.77 -5.15
N ALA A 325 26.82 -5.79 -6.39
CA ALA A 325 25.79 -4.85 -6.84
C ALA A 325 24.47 -5.00 -6.06
N ALA A 326 24.05 -6.25 -5.78
CA ALA A 326 22.88 -6.53 -4.96
C ALA A 326 23.03 -5.99 -3.53
N ILE A 327 24.18 -6.24 -2.89
CA ILE A 327 24.48 -5.76 -1.53
C ILE A 327 24.43 -4.23 -1.46
N VAL A 328 25.09 -3.56 -2.42
CA VAL A 328 25.08 -2.10 -2.49
C VAL A 328 23.66 -1.57 -2.73
N SER A 329 22.88 -2.25 -3.58
CA SER A 329 21.49 -1.89 -3.85
C SER A 329 20.61 -1.97 -2.59
N VAL A 330 20.71 -3.05 -1.81
CA VAL A 330 19.97 -3.18 -0.54
C VAL A 330 20.39 -2.10 0.45
N GLY A 331 21.70 -1.80 0.55
CA GLY A 331 22.20 -0.73 1.41
C GLY A 331 21.70 0.66 0.99
N LEU A 332 21.59 0.95 -0.31
CA LEU A 332 21.00 2.20 -0.79
C LEU A 332 19.51 2.31 -0.47
N VAL A 333 18.75 1.22 -0.63
CA VAL A 333 17.34 1.19 -0.25
C VAL A 333 17.17 1.48 1.24
N ASP A 334 17.99 0.84 2.10
CA ASP A 334 17.98 1.06 3.54
C ASP A 334 18.29 2.52 3.92
N LEU A 335 19.30 3.13 3.27
CA LEU A 335 19.61 4.55 3.45
C LEU A 335 18.43 5.46 3.06
N VAL A 336 17.78 5.20 1.91
CA VAL A 336 16.61 5.99 1.49
C VAL A 336 15.45 5.82 2.47
N LEU A 337 15.22 4.61 2.99
CA LEU A 337 14.18 4.37 4.00
C LEU A 337 14.47 5.10 5.30
N ASN A 338 15.73 5.15 5.73
CA ASN A 338 16.11 5.92 6.91
C ASN A 338 15.84 7.42 6.72
N GLU A 339 16.11 7.97 5.53
CA GLU A 339 15.84 9.39 5.24
C GLU A 339 14.34 9.71 5.11
N VAL A 340 13.54 8.83 4.50
CA VAL A 340 12.11 9.11 4.22
C VAL A 340 11.20 8.69 5.37
N VAL A 341 11.44 7.53 5.97
CA VAL A 341 10.57 6.92 7.00
C VAL A 341 11.15 7.12 8.40
N GLY A 342 12.45 7.43 8.53
CA GLY A 342 13.13 7.56 9.83
C GLY A 342 13.43 6.23 10.49
N SER A 343 13.47 5.13 9.72
CA SER A 343 13.76 3.78 10.23
C SER A 343 14.65 3.02 9.24
N VAL A 344 15.61 2.28 9.79
CA VAL A 344 16.43 1.30 9.06
C VAL A 344 15.74 -0.07 9.02
N LEU A 345 16.17 -0.91 8.09
CA LEU A 345 15.74 -2.30 7.99
C LEU A 345 16.30 -3.14 9.14
N PRO A 346 15.51 -4.08 9.68
CA PRO A 346 16.03 -5.11 10.58
C PRO A 346 17.18 -5.87 9.92
N GLN A 347 18.26 -6.10 10.67
CA GLN A 347 19.48 -6.72 10.12
C GLN A 347 19.23 -8.14 9.59
N ASP A 348 18.42 -8.92 10.30
CA ASP A 348 17.98 -10.24 9.90
C ASP A 348 17.22 -10.22 8.57
N TYR A 349 16.32 -9.25 8.39
CA TYR A 349 15.60 -9.05 7.13
C TYR A 349 16.54 -8.65 5.98
N ALA A 350 17.41 -7.66 6.21
CA ALA A 350 18.37 -7.21 5.20
C ALA A 350 19.29 -8.35 4.73
N LEU A 351 19.81 -9.16 5.68
CA LEU A 351 20.63 -10.34 5.37
C LEU A 351 19.84 -11.42 4.62
N ALA A 352 18.57 -11.63 4.97
CA ALA A 352 17.71 -12.59 4.28
C ALA A 352 17.48 -12.18 2.82
N ILE A 353 17.16 -10.91 2.56
CA ILE A 353 16.99 -10.37 1.20
C ILE A 353 18.28 -10.45 0.40
N ILE A 354 19.42 -10.04 0.97
CA ILE A 354 20.72 -10.16 0.30
C ILE A 354 20.99 -11.61 -0.08
N SER A 355 20.75 -12.55 0.84
CA SER A 355 20.94 -13.97 0.59
C SER A 355 20.03 -14.48 -0.52
N GLY A 356 18.76 -14.06 -0.52
CA GLY A 356 17.80 -14.39 -1.57
C GLY A 356 18.23 -13.92 -2.95
N LEU A 357 18.64 -12.66 -3.05
CA LEU A 357 19.16 -12.07 -4.28
C LEU A 357 20.40 -12.79 -4.80
N VAL A 358 21.32 -13.19 -3.91
CA VAL A 358 22.53 -13.93 -4.30
C VAL A 358 22.19 -15.33 -4.83
N VAL A 359 21.21 -16.01 -4.23
CA VAL A 359 20.70 -17.31 -4.71
C VAL A 359 20.11 -17.17 -6.11
N GLU A 360 19.25 -16.17 -6.34
CA GLU A 360 18.66 -15.88 -7.66
C GLU A 360 19.74 -15.62 -8.72
N ILE A 361 20.71 -14.75 -8.40
CA ILE A 361 21.84 -14.45 -9.29
C ILE A 361 22.60 -15.72 -9.65
N ALA A 362 22.94 -16.53 -8.65
CA ALA A 362 23.71 -17.75 -8.84
C ALA A 362 22.95 -18.79 -9.68
N ALA A 363 21.66 -18.99 -9.41
CA ALA A 363 20.81 -19.92 -10.14
C ALA A 363 20.72 -19.53 -11.62
N PHE A 364 20.36 -18.28 -11.94
CA PHE A 364 20.25 -17.81 -13.32
C PHE A 364 21.61 -17.76 -14.04
N THR A 365 22.69 -17.41 -13.34
CA THR A 365 24.05 -17.48 -13.91
C THR A 365 24.39 -18.92 -14.29
N GLY A 366 24.11 -19.88 -13.40
CA GLY A 366 24.36 -21.30 -13.62
C GLY A 366 23.54 -21.85 -14.78
N LEU A 367 22.25 -21.48 -14.85
CA LEU A 367 21.36 -21.87 -15.95
C LEU A 367 21.84 -21.35 -17.30
N VAL A 368 22.27 -20.08 -17.40
CA VAL A 368 22.79 -19.52 -18.66
C VAL A 368 24.11 -20.18 -19.06
N PHE A 369 25.00 -20.44 -18.10
CA PHE A 369 26.25 -21.15 -18.35
C PHE A 369 26.00 -22.58 -18.84
N LEU A 370 25.03 -23.28 -18.23
CA LEU A 370 24.57 -24.59 -18.67
C LEU A 370 23.99 -24.54 -20.09
N LEU A 371 23.03 -23.65 -20.34
CA LEU A 371 22.38 -23.46 -21.64
C LEU A 371 23.38 -23.11 -22.74
N SER A 372 24.44 -22.37 -22.41
CA SER A 372 25.49 -22.03 -23.36
C SER A 372 26.17 -23.25 -23.97
N HIS A 373 26.14 -24.41 -23.29
CA HIS A 373 26.64 -25.69 -23.81
C HIS A 373 25.62 -26.45 -24.66
N LEU A 374 24.33 -26.16 -24.50
CA LEU A 374 23.25 -26.88 -25.17
C LEU A 374 22.90 -26.24 -26.52
N VAL A 375 23.14 -24.95 -26.67
CA VAL A 375 22.83 -24.17 -27.87
C VAL A 375 24.06 -23.97 -28.75
N LYS A 376 23.83 -23.59 -30.02
CA LYS A 376 24.88 -23.40 -31.02
C LYS A 376 25.10 -21.94 -31.47
N SER A 377 24.18 -21.03 -31.16
CA SER A 377 24.29 -19.63 -31.57
C SER A 377 24.02 -18.68 -30.41
N THR A 378 24.66 -17.51 -30.46
CA THR A 378 24.55 -16.46 -29.44
C THR A 378 23.13 -15.93 -29.32
N GLY A 379 22.44 -15.71 -30.45
CA GLY A 379 21.04 -15.27 -30.46
C GLY A 379 20.10 -16.29 -29.83
N VAL A 380 20.31 -17.59 -30.08
CA VAL A 380 19.48 -18.65 -29.48
C VAL A 380 19.74 -18.77 -27.97
N LEU A 381 21.00 -18.62 -27.51
CA LEU A 381 21.30 -18.60 -26.09
C LEU A 381 20.50 -17.49 -25.38
N LEU A 382 20.65 -16.26 -25.86
CA LEU A 382 20.00 -15.11 -25.25
C LEU A 382 18.48 -15.23 -25.31
N GLY A 383 17.93 -15.65 -26.45
CA GLY A 383 16.49 -15.86 -26.64
C GLY A 383 15.91 -16.90 -25.67
N ILE A 384 16.54 -18.07 -25.55
CA ILE A 384 16.09 -19.12 -24.62
C ILE A 384 16.22 -18.65 -23.17
N SER A 385 17.30 -17.97 -22.80
CA SER A 385 17.47 -17.46 -21.43
C SER A 385 16.40 -16.42 -21.07
N ILE A 386 16.05 -15.52 -21.99
CA ILE A 386 14.97 -14.55 -21.76
C ILE A 386 13.61 -15.24 -21.67
N VAL A 387 13.31 -16.18 -22.57
CA VAL A 387 12.05 -16.95 -22.51
C VAL A 387 11.95 -17.73 -21.20
N LEU A 388 13.03 -18.35 -20.75
CA LEU A 388 13.08 -19.06 -19.47
C LEU A 388 12.76 -18.11 -18.31
N PHE A 389 13.37 -16.93 -18.28
CA PHE A 389 13.04 -15.90 -17.29
C PHE A 389 11.58 -15.49 -17.35
N VAL A 390 11.05 -15.15 -18.52
CA VAL A 390 9.65 -14.72 -18.68
C VAL A 390 8.67 -15.80 -18.21
N VAL A 391 8.97 -17.08 -18.48
CA VAL A 391 8.14 -18.19 -18.00
C VAL A 391 8.21 -18.35 -16.49
N LEU A 392 9.42 -18.31 -15.92
CA LEU A 392 9.64 -18.51 -14.48
C LEU A 392 9.24 -17.31 -13.63
N ASP A 393 9.33 -16.09 -14.13
CA ASP A 393 8.98 -14.91 -13.34
C ASP A 393 7.54 -14.48 -13.63
N PHE A 394 7.28 -14.05 -14.86
CA PHE A 394 6.01 -13.43 -15.23
C PHE A 394 4.85 -14.42 -15.32
N PHE A 395 5.05 -15.56 -15.99
CA PHE A 395 3.96 -16.52 -16.23
C PHE A 395 3.79 -17.55 -15.13
N TRP A 396 4.75 -17.71 -14.21
CA TRP A 396 4.72 -18.81 -13.25
C TRP A 396 3.50 -18.76 -12.34
N GLY A 397 3.19 -17.59 -11.78
CA GLY A 397 1.98 -17.41 -10.97
C GLY A 397 0.69 -17.75 -11.73
N LEU A 398 0.60 -17.34 -13.01
CA LEU A 398 -0.54 -17.67 -13.87
C LEU A 398 -0.63 -19.17 -14.17
N ILE A 399 0.51 -19.82 -14.45
CA ILE A 399 0.58 -21.27 -14.70
C ILE A 399 0.07 -22.03 -13.48
N ILE A 400 0.57 -21.68 -12.29
CA ILE A 400 0.18 -22.35 -11.05
C ILE A 400 -1.30 -22.09 -10.71
N PHE A 401 -1.77 -20.87 -10.95
CA PHE A 401 -3.19 -20.54 -10.82
C PHE A 401 -4.08 -21.42 -11.74
N LEU A 402 -3.73 -21.52 -13.02
CA LEU A 402 -4.49 -22.32 -13.99
C LEU A 402 -4.42 -23.82 -13.69
N LEU A 403 -3.26 -24.33 -13.26
CA LEU A 403 -3.12 -25.73 -12.84
C LEU A 403 -3.96 -26.04 -11.60
N THR A 404 -3.98 -25.12 -10.64
CA THR A 404 -4.82 -25.24 -9.43
C THR A 404 -6.29 -25.31 -9.81
N LEU A 405 -6.76 -24.42 -10.70
CA LEU A 405 -8.13 -24.43 -11.20
C LEU A 405 -8.47 -25.75 -11.93
N LEU A 406 -7.56 -26.22 -12.79
CA LEU A 406 -7.73 -27.47 -13.54
C LEU A 406 -7.84 -28.70 -12.63
N LEU A 407 -7.13 -28.69 -11.51
CA LEU A 407 -7.15 -29.76 -10.50
C LEU A 407 -8.32 -29.64 -9.50
N GLY A 408 -9.26 -28.72 -9.75
CA GLY A 408 -10.47 -28.54 -8.92
C GLY A 408 -10.28 -27.63 -7.72
N GLY A 409 -9.14 -26.94 -7.59
CA GLY A 409 -8.92 -25.92 -6.59
C GLY A 409 -9.68 -24.62 -6.90
N THR A 410 -10.17 -23.96 -5.86
CA THR A 410 -10.81 -22.63 -5.98
C THR A 410 -9.85 -21.53 -5.56
N SER A 411 -9.96 -20.36 -6.19
CA SER A 411 -9.20 -19.17 -5.79
C SER A 411 -9.46 -18.83 -4.32
N GLY A 412 -8.41 -18.54 -3.56
CA GLY A 412 -8.48 -18.24 -2.13
C GLY A 412 -8.67 -19.45 -1.20
N SER A 413 -8.71 -20.67 -1.74
CA SER A 413 -8.72 -21.88 -0.91
C SER A 413 -7.34 -22.19 -0.30
N ALA A 414 -7.34 -22.96 0.79
CA ALA A 414 -6.10 -23.47 1.40
C ALA A 414 -5.26 -24.29 0.40
N VAL A 415 -5.92 -25.06 -0.48
CA VAL A 415 -5.26 -25.85 -1.54
C VAL A 415 -4.56 -24.94 -2.55
N ALA A 416 -5.19 -23.83 -2.95
CA ALA A 416 -4.58 -22.87 -3.87
C ALA A 416 -3.36 -22.17 -3.25
N LEU A 417 -3.44 -21.83 -1.96
CA LEU A 417 -2.32 -21.26 -1.22
C LEU A 417 -1.17 -22.27 -1.11
N GLU A 418 -1.46 -23.52 -0.75
CA GLU A 418 -0.46 -24.60 -0.69
C GLU A 418 0.22 -24.84 -2.03
N ALA A 419 -0.56 -24.94 -3.12
CA ALA A 419 -0.02 -25.10 -4.47
C ALA A 419 0.91 -23.93 -4.86
N THR A 420 0.53 -22.70 -4.49
CA THR A 420 1.36 -21.51 -4.72
C THR A 420 2.68 -21.59 -3.95
N LEU A 421 2.64 -21.87 -2.64
CA LEU A 421 3.85 -21.94 -1.81
C LEU A 421 4.78 -23.09 -2.22
N VAL A 422 4.23 -24.26 -2.53
CA VAL A 422 5.02 -25.40 -3.04
C VAL A 422 5.66 -25.05 -4.39
N SER A 423 4.97 -24.30 -5.24
CA SER A 423 5.52 -23.89 -6.54
C SER A 423 6.73 -22.98 -6.45
N TYR A 424 6.90 -22.23 -5.35
CA TYR A 424 8.04 -21.34 -5.18
C TYR A 424 9.35 -22.11 -5.02
N TYR A 425 9.34 -23.29 -4.39
CA TYR A 425 10.50 -24.19 -4.32
C TYR A 425 10.94 -24.70 -5.70
N ALA A 426 10.00 -24.87 -6.62
CA ALA A 426 10.28 -25.36 -7.96
C ALA A 426 10.80 -24.27 -8.91
N ASN A 427 11.08 -23.06 -8.42
CA ASN A 427 11.38 -21.92 -9.27
C ASN A 427 12.35 -20.91 -8.63
N PRO A 428 13.57 -20.75 -9.17
CA PRO A 428 14.55 -19.85 -8.58
C PRO A 428 14.11 -18.38 -8.63
N ALA A 429 13.27 -17.96 -9.59
CA ALA A 429 12.78 -16.58 -9.64
C ALA A 429 11.81 -16.22 -8.50
N GLN A 430 11.27 -17.23 -7.80
CA GLN A 430 10.33 -17.05 -6.68
C GLN A 430 11.01 -17.25 -5.32
N PHE A 431 12.35 -17.37 -5.29
CA PHE A 431 13.07 -17.65 -4.04
C PHE A 431 12.91 -16.54 -3.01
N LEU A 432 12.90 -15.26 -3.44
CA LEU A 432 12.59 -14.15 -2.54
C LEU A 432 11.18 -14.25 -1.93
N GLN A 433 10.20 -14.84 -2.63
CA GLN A 433 8.86 -15.02 -2.08
C GLN A 433 8.86 -16.01 -0.90
N LEU A 434 9.66 -17.08 -0.98
CA LEU A 434 9.83 -18.01 0.16
C LEU A 434 10.41 -17.29 1.39
N ILE A 435 11.39 -16.42 1.18
CA ILE A 435 11.98 -15.61 2.25
C ILE A 435 10.93 -14.70 2.89
N ASN A 436 10.15 -13.99 2.08
CA ASN A 436 9.12 -13.10 2.60
C ASN A 436 8.04 -13.84 3.38
N VAL A 437 7.57 -14.98 2.86
CA VAL A 437 6.57 -15.81 3.56
C VAL A 437 7.11 -16.28 4.91
N TYR A 438 8.40 -16.65 4.98
CA TYR A 438 9.05 -17.04 6.21
C TYR A 438 9.21 -15.88 7.21
N VAL A 439 9.66 -14.71 6.75
CA VAL A 439 9.90 -13.55 7.62
C VAL A 439 8.59 -12.94 8.11
N PHE A 440 7.65 -12.68 7.21
CA PHE A 440 6.41 -11.97 7.54
C PHE A 440 5.30 -12.87 8.05
N GLN A 441 5.48 -14.20 8.02
CA GLN A 441 4.43 -15.16 8.39
C GLN A 441 3.09 -14.81 7.71
N SER A 442 3.15 -14.39 6.45
CA SER A 442 1.98 -13.97 5.67
C SER A 442 2.19 -14.20 4.18
N SER A 443 1.08 -14.37 3.47
CA SER A 443 1.03 -14.42 2.00
C SER A 443 -0.27 -13.78 1.52
N SER A 444 -0.20 -12.93 0.51
CA SER A 444 -1.36 -12.24 -0.07
C SER A 444 -2.21 -11.49 0.97
N GLY A 445 -1.58 -10.93 2.01
CA GLY A 445 -2.25 -10.20 3.09
C GLY A 445 -2.90 -11.08 4.17
N THR A 446 -2.83 -12.40 4.04
CA THR A 446 -3.33 -13.35 5.05
C THR A 446 -2.19 -13.79 5.96
N THR A 447 -2.36 -13.64 7.27
CA THR A 447 -1.46 -14.20 8.28
C THR A 447 -1.52 -15.72 8.25
N LEU A 448 -0.36 -16.37 8.19
CA LEU A 448 -0.25 -17.82 8.15
C LEU A 448 0.94 -18.30 8.97
N GLN A 449 0.88 -19.52 9.47
CA GLN A 449 2.04 -20.16 10.08
C GLN A 449 2.84 -20.88 8.99
N SER A 450 4.00 -20.33 8.62
CA SER A 450 4.78 -20.76 7.46
C SER A 450 5.19 -22.24 7.54
N SER A 451 5.43 -22.75 8.75
CA SER A 451 5.77 -24.15 9.00
C SER A 451 4.70 -25.14 8.56
N ASN A 452 3.42 -24.75 8.59
CA ASN A 452 2.31 -25.63 8.20
C ASN A 452 2.29 -25.93 6.70
N TYR A 453 2.98 -25.08 5.91
CA TYR A 453 3.10 -25.21 4.47
C TYR A 453 4.52 -25.65 4.05
N GLY A 454 5.32 -26.18 4.99
CA GLY A 454 6.70 -26.59 4.73
C GLY A 454 7.71 -25.45 4.61
N VAL A 455 7.27 -24.19 4.72
CA VAL A 455 8.11 -22.99 4.64
C VAL A 455 8.85 -22.80 5.97
N THR A 456 9.97 -23.50 6.09
CA THR A 456 10.87 -23.49 7.23
C THR A 456 12.27 -23.05 6.81
N LEU A 457 13.06 -22.49 7.73
CA LEU A 457 14.43 -22.08 7.45
C LEU A 457 15.29 -23.21 6.84
N PRO A 458 15.28 -24.46 7.36
CA PRO A 458 16.04 -25.54 6.73
C PRO A 458 15.60 -25.85 5.30
N ALA A 459 14.30 -25.80 5.01
CA ALA A 459 13.78 -26.03 3.67
C ALA A 459 14.22 -24.94 2.69
N ILE A 460 14.18 -23.67 3.10
CA ILE A 460 14.62 -22.53 2.29
C ILE A 460 16.13 -22.61 2.01
N VAL A 461 16.94 -22.92 3.03
CA VAL A 461 18.39 -23.08 2.87
C VAL A 461 18.71 -24.23 1.91
N LEU A 462 18.03 -25.37 2.05
CA LEU A 462 18.20 -26.51 1.17
C LEU A 462 17.83 -26.16 -0.28
N ASP A 463 16.70 -25.50 -0.48
CA ASP A 463 16.22 -25.08 -1.80
C ASP A 463 17.20 -24.14 -2.50
N GLY A 464 17.66 -23.10 -1.79
CA GLY A 464 18.65 -22.18 -2.32
C GLY A 464 19.96 -22.88 -2.67
N PHE A 465 20.40 -23.84 -1.86
CA PHE A 465 21.58 -24.65 -2.16
C PHE A 465 21.38 -25.50 -3.42
N LEU A 466 20.22 -26.14 -3.60
CA LEU A 466 19.91 -26.94 -4.78
C LEU A 466 19.92 -26.09 -6.06
N TRP A 467 19.27 -24.93 -6.04
CA TRP A 467 19.23 -24.01 -7.19
C TRP A 467 20.59 -23.41 -7.55
N VAL A 468 21.49 -23.24 -6.59
CA VAL A 468 22.86 -22.79 -6.84
C VAL A 468 23.71 -23.93 -7.40
N ILE A 469 23.69 -25.09 -6.74
CA ILE A 469 24.66 -26.16 -6.97
C ILE A 469 24.31 -27.01 -8.18
N LEU A 470 23.04 -27.36 -8.41
CA LEU A 470 22.66 -28.26 -9.50
C LEU A 470 22.99 -27.68 -10.89
N PRO A 471 22.61 -26.43 -11.23
CA PRO A 471 22.95 -25.85 -12.53
C PRO A 471 24.47 -25.69 -12.68
N PHE A 472 25.16 -25.29 -11.61
CA PHE A 472 26.61 -25.15 -11.62
C PHE A 472 27.34 -26.49 -11.88
N LEU A 473 26.95 -27.57 -11.20
CA LEU A 473 27.54 -28.89 -11.41
C LEU A 473 27.26 -29.44 -12.81
N ALA A 474 26.03 -29.25 -13.31
CA ALA A 474 25.66 -29.64 -14.67
C ALA A 474 26.48 -28.88 -15.72
N PHE A 475 26.65 -27.57 -15.55
CA PHE A 475 27.55 -26.74 -16.35
C PHE A 475 28.99 -27.27 -16.29
N MET A 476 29.53 -27.48 -15.08
CA MET A 476 30.91 -27.93 -14.88
C MET A 476 31.16 -29.29 -15.52
N TYR A 477 30.20 -30.20 -15.47
CA TYR A 477 30.28 -31.49 -16.14
C TYR A 477 30.43 -31.34 -17.66
N LEU A 478 29.62 -30.48 -18.28
CA LEU A 478 29.66 -30.23 -19.73
C LEU A 478 30.94 -29.51 -20.16
N ALA A 479 31.36 -28.48 -19.41
CA ALA A 479 32.57 -27.71 -19.70
C ALA A 479 33.87 -28.53 -19.65
N VAL A 480 33.82 -29.71 -19.02
CA VAL A 480 34.97 -30.62 -18.90
C VAL A 480 34.94 -31.73 -19.92
N LYS A 481 33.76 -32.31 -20.18
CA LYS A 481 33.64 -33.51 -21.02
C LYS A 481 33.37 -33.22 -22.49
N ARG A 482 32.72 -32.10 -22.80
CA ARG A 482 32.21 -31.82 -24.14
C ARG A 482 33.11 -30.87 -24.92
N ASP A 483 33.65 -29.88 -24.24
CA ASP A 483 34.65 -28.96 -24.77
C ASP A 483 36.01 -29.54 -24.48
#